data_AF-A0A0C9MAT9-F1
#
_entry.id   AF-A0A0C9MAT9-F1
#
_cell.length_a   1.000
_cell.length_b   1.000
_cell.length_c   1.000
_cell.angle_alpha   90.00
_cell.angle_beta   90.00
_cell.angle_gamma   90.00
#
_symmetry.space_group_name_H-M   'P 1'
#
loop_
_entity.id
_entity.type
_entity.pdbx_description
1 polymer ?
#
loop_
_entity_poly.entity_id
_entity_poly.type
_entity_poly.pdbx_seq_one_letter_code
_entity_poly.pdbx_strand_id
1 'polypeptide(L)'
;MAGSSMFVAHLTDAASRIPALRTNATSPHFQYPYSLPALTSQIHWGLLGPGIAGLSSLLSCLANQYVILLINILVADIIQSSSYVISFYWIHRDSILAPTPACTAQGWLLNTGDLTSGFFVLFIALHTLYKTVFNGRLEQPIFYLLIGFTWLLSILLSSLGPALFSNTYYVRAGILCWVSNLYQTERLMLHYLWIFIVQFGSMFTYLAVFIHIRTTINRTESVSHFAPSNTRSKIDRAAKTMIVYPAVYIILSLPISTGRMWSMAHNGANLPIPFLLAAATLYASSGAANALLYTLTRRQLVGSGSTSAASRYADGSGASRPGMSRGMSFPSLRKPSLAKTPMSQRADPMEELKLDLVVHRDPYALDTIRGNNVDGNKAGWTAV
;
A
#
# COMPACT_ATOMS: atom_id res chain seq x y z
N MET A 1 -28.41 -5.27 -35.55
CA MET A 1 -27.47 -4.22 -35.99
C MET A 1 -27.92 -2.78 -35.66
N ALA A 2 -29.09 -2.54 -35.05
CA ALA A 2 -29.56 -1.19 -34.68
C ALA A 2 -29.09 -0.67 -33.30
N GLY A 3 -28.65 -1.55 -32.38
CA GLY A 3 -28.26 -1.15 -31.01
C GLY A 3 -26.89 -0.48 -30.88
N SER A 4 -25.95 -0.76 -31.81
CA SER A 4 -24.59 -0.22 -31.74
C SER A 4 -24.50 1.25 -32.14
N SER A 5 -25.40 1.77 -32.98
CA SER A 5 -25.37 3.19 -33.39
C SER A 5 -25.93 4.12 -32.31
N MET A 6 -26.90 3.64 -31.52
CA MET A 6 -27.51 4.41 -30.42
C MET A 6 -26.55 4.57 -29.23
N PHE A 7 -25.70 3.58 -28.98
CA PHE A 7 -24.69 3.64 -27.91
C PHE A 7 -23.55 4.63 -28.25
N VAL A 8 -23.13 4.70 -29.51
CA VAL A 8 -22.13 5.67 -30.00
C VAL A 8 -22.70 7.10 -30.00
N ALA A 9 -23.98 7.26 -30.34
CA ALA A 9 -24.67 8.55 -30.25
C ALA A 9 -24.80 9.06 -28.80
N HIS A 10 -25.05 8.17 -27.83
CA HIS A 10 -25.08 8.56 -26.41
C HIS A 10 -23.71 8.90 -25.83
N LEU A 11 -22.64 8.23 -26.26
CA LEU A 11 -21.27 8.54 -25.83
C LEU A 11 -20.78 9.88 -26.38
N THR A 12 -21.17 10.23 -27.61
CA THR A 12 -20.84 11.54 -28.21
C THR A 12 -21.60 12.69 -27.55
N ASP A 13 -22.87 12.50 -27.18
CA ASP A 13 -23.63 13.49 -26.40
C ASP A 13 -23.05 13.67 -24.98
N ALA A 14 -22.64 12.58 -24.32
CA ALA A 14 -22.02 12.64 -23.00
C ALA A 14 -20.64 13.34 -23.01
N ALA A 15 -19.84 13.11 -24.05
CA ALA A 15 -18.54 13.79 -24.22
C ALA A 15 -18.69 15.31 -24.42
N SER A 16 -19.76 15.76 -25.09
CA SER A 16 -20.02 17.20 -25.34
C SER A 16 -20.29 18.03 -24.07
N ARG A 17 -20.61 17.36 -22.95
CA ARG A 17 -20.92 17.99 -21.65
C ARG A 17 -19.72 18.17 -20.74
N ILE A 18 -18.55 17.63 -21.09
CA ILE A 18 -17.33 17.76 -20.29
C ILE A 18 -16.67 19.11 -20.62
N PRO A 19 -16.56 20.06 -19.66
CA PRO A 19 -15.97 21.38 -19.92
C PRO A 19 -14.54 21.32 -20.44
N ALA A 20 -13.77 20.29 -20.03
CA ALA A 20 -12.41 20.04 -20.50
C ALA A 20 -12.31 19.66 -21.99
N LEU A 21 -13.41 19.20 -22.60
CA LEU A 21 -13.49 18.91 -24.04
C LEU A 21 -13.99 20.10 -24.86
N ARG A 22 -14.37 21.21 -24.20
CA ARG A 22 -14.85 22.43 -24.84
C ARG A 22 -13.70 23.46 -24.87
N THR A 23 -12.80 23.32 -25.85
CA THR A 23 -11.71 24.29 -26.03
C THR A 23 -12.16 25.42 -26.94
N ASN A 24 -12.06 26.68 -26.49
CA ASN A 24 -12.20 27.84 -27.36
C ASN A 24 -10.86 28.06 -28.08
N ALA A 25 -10.80 27.72 -29.37
CA ALA A 25 -9.54 27.68 -30.12
C ALA A 25 -9.03 29.06 -30.59
N THR A 26 -9.74 30.14 -30.27
CA THR A 26 -9.38 31.51 -30.68
C THR A 26 -8.74 32.28 -29.51
N SER A 27 -7.44 32.06 -29.30
CA SER A 27 -6.62 32.94 -28.45
C SER A 27 -5.89 33.98 -29.32
N PRO A 28 -5.99 35.28 -29.02
CA PRO A 28 -5.34 36.34 -29.81
C PRO A 28 -3.81 36.40 -29.65
N HIS A 29 -3.23 35.62 -28.74
CA HIS A 29 -1.80 35.68 -28.40
C HIS A 29 -0.88 34.85 -29.29
N PHE A 30 -1.43 34.11 -30.26
CA PHE A 30 -0.63 33.20 -31.06
C PHE A 30 -1.01 33.35 -32.56
N GLN A 31 -0.01 33.51 -33.44
CA GLN A 31 -0.15 33.55 -34.91
C GLN A 31 0.11 32.15 -35.53
N TYR A 32 -0.87 31.57 -36.27
CA TYR A 32 -0.98 30.24 -36.96
C TYR A 32 -2.12 29.33 -36.41
N PRO A 33 -2.83 28.51 -37.20
CA PRO A 33 -3.99 27.75 -36.70
C PRO A 33 -3.56 26.62 -35.73
N TYR A 34 -3.86 26.77 -34.43
CA TYR A 34 -3.55 25.79 -33.37
C TYR A 34 -4.43 24.56 -33.36
N SER A 35 -5.65 24.72 -33.85
CA SER A 35 -6.67 23.70 -33.89
C SER A 35 -6.96 23.33 -35.34
N LEU A 36 -6.93 22.05 -35.66
CA LEU A 36 -7.45 21.56 -36.93
C LEU A 36 -8.98 21.58 -36.85
N PRO A 37 -9.69 22.36 -37.69
CA PRO A 37 -11.16 22.38 -37.69
C PRO A 37 -11.75 21.04 -38.14
N ALA A 38 -11.02 20.28 -38.95
CA ALA A 38 -11.30 18.89 -39.27
C ALA A 38 -9.98 18.12 -39.43
N LEU A 39 -9.93 16.87 -38.95
CA LEU A 39 -8.79 15.98 -39.20
C LEU A 39 -8.70 15.65 -40.69
N THR A 40 -7.52 15.85 -41.29
CA THR A 40 -7.24 15.33 -42.63
C THR A 40 -7.24 13.79 -42.61
N SER A 41 -7.54 13.15 -43.74
CA SER A 41 -7.59 11.68 -43.83
C SER A 41 -6.30 11.01 -43.35
N GLN A 42 -5.13 11.60 -43.64
CA GLN A 42 -3.84 11.09 -43.19
C GLN A 42 -3.66 11.17 -41.67
N ILE A 43 -4.09 12.25 -41.03
CA ILE A 43 -4.02 12.39 -39.57
C ILE A 43 -5.03 11.46 -38.89
N HIS A 44 -6.20 11.25 -39.50
CA HIS A 44 -7.22 10.35 -38.98
C HIS A 44 -6.73 8.90 -38.91
N TRP A 45 -6.13 8.39 -39.99
CA TRP A 45 -5.50 7.06 -40.01
C TRP A 45 -4.20 7.01 -39.20
N GLY A 46 -3.46 8.12 -39.14
CA GLY A 46 -2.24 8.24 -38.36
C GLY A 46 -2.47 8.20 -36.84
N LEU A 47 -3.55 8.77 -36.33
CA LEU A 47 -3.91 8.78 -34.89
C LEU A 47 -4.49 7.46 -34.39
N LEU A 48 -5.06 6.64 -35.29
CA LEU A 48 -5.52 5.30 -34.93
C LEU A 48 -4.36 4.42 -34.43
N GLY A 49 -3.16 4.56 -35.01
CA GLY A 49 -1.98 3.81 -34.58
C GLY A 49 -1.60 4.05 -33.10
N PRO A 50 -1.29 5.29 -32.69
CA PRO A 50 -1.05 5.64 -31.29
C PRO A 50 -2.23 5.34 -30.36
N GLY A 51 -3.48 5.54 -30.82
CA GLY A 51 -4.67 5.21 -30.05
C GLY A 51 -4.78 3.71 -29.76
N ILE A 52 -4.61 2.86 -30.78
CA ILE A 52 -4.62 1.40 -30.66
C ILE A 52 -3.41 0.91 -29.86
N ALA A 53 -2.22 1.48 -30.06
CA ALA A 53 -1.03 1.14 -29.29
C ALA A 53 -1.15 1.53 -27.81
N GLY A 54 -1.79 2.67 -27.52
CA GLY A 54 -2.13 3.08 -26.16
C GLY A 54 -3.13 2.12 -25.52
N LEU A 55 -4.21 1.77 -26.23
CA LEU A 55 -5.19 0.78 -25.78
C LEU A 55 -4.56 -0.60 -25.57
N SER A 56 -3.74 -1.07 -26.50
CA SER A 56 -3.09 -2.38 -26.40
C SER A 56 -2.07 -2.43 -25.27
N SER A 57 -1.36 -1.33 -25.01
CA SER A 57 -0.46 -1.19 -23.86
C SER A 57 -1.24 -1.20 -22.54
N LEU A 58 -2.38 -0.50 -22.47
CA LEU A 58 -3.27 -0.53 -21.31
C LEU A 58 -3.82 -1.93 -21.06
N LEU A 59 -4.36 -2.58 -22.09
CA LEU A 59 -4.86 -3.97 -22.04
C LEU A 59 -3.75 -4.95 -21.63
N SER A 60 -2.53 -4.78 -22.13
CA SER A 60 -1.38 -5.62 -21.78
C SER A 60 -0.91 -5.40 -20.34
N CYS A 61 -0.94 -4.16 -19.84
CA CYS A 61 -0.66 -3.85 -18.44
C CYS A 61 -1.71 -4.48 -17.51
N LEU A 62 -2.98 -4.47 -17.92
CA LEU A 62 -4.09 -5.11 -17.22
C LEU A 62 -4.09 -6.64 -17.36
N ALA A 63 -3.17 -7.25 -18.12
CA ALA A 63 -3.04 -8.70 -18.17
C ALA A 63 -2.25 -9.29 -16.99
N ASN A 64 -1.49 -8.45 -16.25
CA ASN A 64 -0.68 -8.92 -15.12
C ASN A 64 -1.44 -8.83 -13.79
N GLN A 65 -1.85 -9.98 -13.24
CA GLN A 65 -2.55 -10.10 -11.97
C GLN A 65 -1.87 -9.34 -10.83
N TYR A 66 -0.53 -9.34 -10.75
CA TYR A 66 0.20 -8.60 -9.72
C TYR A 66 0.06 -7.08 -9.87
N VAL A 67 0.08 -6.57 -11.11
CA VAL A 67 -0.10 -5.13 -11.36
C VAL A 67 -1.52 -4.70 -11.00
N ILE A 68 -2.52 -5.53 -11.29
CA ILE A 68 -3.91 -5.26 -10.87
C ILE A 68 -4.00 -5.18 -9.34
N LEU A 69 -3.45 -6.15 -8.61
CA LEU A 69 -3.48 -6.13 -7.14
C LEU A 69 -2.76 -4.89 -6.58
N LEU A 70 -1.61 -4.52 -7.17
CA LEU A 70 -0.85 -3.32 -6.80
C LEU A 70 -1.63 -2.02 -7.05
N ILE A 71 -2.38 -1.92 -8.15
CA ILE A 71 -3.24 -0.76 -8.39
C ILE A 71 -4.33 -0.68 -7.33
N ASN A 72 -4.95 -1.80 -6.97
CA ASN A 72 -6.03 -1.83 -5.98
C ASN A 72 -5.57 -1.41 -4.58
N ILE A 73 -4.42 -1.90 -4.10
CA ILE A 73 -3.85 -1.45 -2.82
C ILE A 73 -3.49 0.04 -2.86
N LEU A 74 -2.93 0.56 -3.96
CA LEU A 74 -2.63 1.99 -4.10
C LEU A 74 -3.90 2.85 -4.09
N VAL A 75 -4.99 2.39 -4.72
CA VAL A 75 -6.29 3.07 -4.65
C VAL A 75 -6.82 3.06 -3.21
N ALA A 76 -6.68 1.96 -2.48
CA ALA A 76 -7.05 1.89 -1.07
C ALA A 76 -6.24 2.86 -0.20
N ASP A 77 -4.93 2.95 -0.42
CA ASP A 77 -4.05 3.87 0.31
C ASP A 77 -4.36 5.35 -0.02
N ILE A 78 -4.84 5.66 -1.24
CA ILE A 78 -5.34 7.00 -1.58
C ILE A 78 -6.61 7.32 -0.79
N ILE A 79 -7.55 6.38 -0.68
CA ILE A 79 -8.77 6.53 0.13
C ILE A 79 -8.38 6.78 1.60
N GLN A 80 -7.47 5.96 2.13
CA GLN A 80 -6.93 6.11 3.48
C GLN A 80 -6.28 7.48 3.69
N SER A 81 -5.38 7.88 2.79
CA SER A 81 -4.68 9.16 2.85
C SER A 81 -5.62 10.37 2.77
N SER A 82 -6.70 10.26 1.99
CA SER A 82 -7.72 11.30 1.89
C SER A 82 -8.39 11.57 3.24
N SER A 83 -8.53 10.56 4.10
CA SER A 83 -8.98 10.75 5.47
C SER A 83 -8.01 11.62 6.29
N TYR A 84 -6.70 11.35 6.19
CA TYR A 84 -5.70 12.15 6.89
C TYR A 84 -5.60 13.58 6.37
N VAL A 85 -5.84 13.83 5.08
CA VAL A 85 -5.90 15.17 4.49
C VAL A 85 -7.00 16.04 5.10
N ILE A 86 -8.12 15.45 5.55
CA ILE A 86 -9.18 16.17 6.28
C ILE A 86 -8.64 16.79 7.59
N SER A 87 -7.51 16.33 8.11
CA SER A 87 -6.86 16.96 9.27
C SER A 87 -6.50 18.43 9.04
N PHE A 88 -6.21 18.85 7.80
CA PHE A 88 -6.01 20.27 7.49
C PHE A 88 -7.26 21.12 7.72
N TYR A 89 -8.45 20.56 7.49
CA TYR A 89 -9.70 21.24 7.80
C TYR A 89 -9.86 21.46 9.31
N TRP A 90 -9.47 20.48 10.14
CA TRP A 90 -9.50 20.62 11.59
C TRP A 90 -8.46 21.59 12.14
N ILE A 91 -7.27 21.61 11.53
CA ILE A 91 -6.22 22.60 11.85
C ILE A 91 -6.73 24.00 11.56
N HIS A 92 -7.31 24.23 10.37
CA HIS A 92 -7.86 25.55 10.02
C HIS A 92 -8.99 26.00 10.96
N ARG A 93 -9.74 25.05 11.53
CA ARG A 93 -10.87 25.32 12.42
C ARG A 93 -10.50 25.33 13.91
N ASP A 94 -9.24 25.07 14.25
CA ASP A 94 -8.70 24.93 15.62
C ASP A 94 -9.54 24.02 16.54
N SER A 95 -10.28 23.06 15.97
CA SER A 95 -11.17 22.19 16.71
C SER A 95 -11.57 20.97 15.86
N ILE A 96 -11.81 19.82 16.52
CA ILE A 96 -12.38 18.62 15.88
C ILE A 96 -13.83 18.49 16.34
N LEU A 97 -14.78 18.75 15.43
CA LEU A 97 -16.20 18.81 15.74
C LEU A 97 -16.92 17.54 15.29
N ALA A 98 -17.64 16.91 16.21
CA ALA A 98 -18.49 15.75 15.97
C ALA A 98 -19.84 15.91 16.71
N PRO A 99 -20.97 15.46 16.14
CA PRO A 99 -21.11 14.88 14.80
C PRO A 99 -21.12 15.94 13.71
N THR A 100 -20.35 15.75 12.63
CA THR A 100 -20.36 16.59 11.43
C THR A 100 -20.12 15.74 10.18
N PRO A 101 -20.59 16.16 8.98
CA PRO A 101 -20.33 15.42 7.75
C PRO A 101 -18.85 15.22 7.45
N ALA A 102 -18.00 16.21 7.77
CA ALA A 102 -16.55 16.10 7.63
C ALA A 102 -15.96 15.01 8.54
N CYS A 103 -16.45 14.91 9.78
CA CYS A 103 -16.04 13.88 10.73
C CYS A 103 -16.50 12.48 10.29
N THR A 104 -17.74 12.36 9.83
CA THR A 104 -18.28 11.10 9.30
C THR A 104 -17.51 10.65 8.05
N ALA A 105 -17.23 11.58 7.12
CA ALA A 105 -16.44 11.29 5.93
C ALA A 105 -15.02 10.85 6.28
N GLN A 106 -14.36 11.53 7.21
CA GLN A 106 -13.03 11.15 7.68
C GLN A 106 -13.02 9.75 8.27
N GLY A 107 -13.95 9.44 9.19
CA GLY A 107 -14.04 8.14 9.82
C GLY A 107 -14.33 7.01 8.83
N TRP A 108 -15.24 7.24 7.88
CA TRP A 108 -15.59 6.26 6.84
C TRP A 108 -14.45 6.00 5.86
N LEU A 109 -13.77 7.07 5.39
CA LEU A 109 -12.61 6.94 4.50
C LEU A 109 -11.44 6.23 5.19
N LEU A 110 -11.18 6.56 6.47
CA LEU A 110 -10.14 5.90 7.26
C LEU A 110 -10.42 4.41 7.37
N ASN A 111 -11.63 4.06 7.82
CA ASN A 111 -12.01 2.67 8.04
C ASN A 111 -12.00 1.85 6.75
N THR A 112 -12.55 2.41 5.66
CA THR A 112 -12.60 1.75 4.35
C THR A 112 -11.19 1.55 3.78
N GLY A 113 -10.37 2.61 3.78
CA GLY A 113 -9.01 2.57 3.27
C GLY A 113 -8.13 1.57 4.02
N ASP A 114 -8.20 1.57 5.35
CA ASP A 114 -7.45 0.65 6.21
C ASP A 114 -7.80 -0.82 5.95
N LEU A 115 -9.10 -1.15 5.94
CA LEU A 115 -9.57 -2.52 5.70
C LEU A 115 -9.22 -3.00 4.30
N THR A 116 -9.47 -2.17 3.29
CA THR A 116 -9.20 -2.53 1.89
C THR A 116 -7.70 -2.70 1.64
N SER A 117 -6.87 -1.79 2.14
CA SER A 117 -5.41 -1.89 2.01
C SER A 117 -4.90 -3.18 2.65
N GLY A 118 -5.33 -3.48 3.89
CA GLY A 118 -5.00 -4.71 4.59
C GLY A 118 -5.42 -5.99 3.83
N PHE A 119 -6.66 -6.05 3.36
CA PHE A 119 -7.13 -7.22 2.60
C PHE A 119 -6.36 -7.43 1.30
N PHE A 120 -5.99 -6.37 0.57
CA PHE A 120 -5.15 -6.53 -0.63
C PHE A 120 -3.72 -6.95 -0.29
N VAL A 121 -3.14 -6.51 0.84
CA VAL A 121 -1.85 -7.05 1.31
C VAL A 121 -1.93 -8.56 1.54
N LEU A 122 -2.97 -9.02 2.24
CA LEU A 122 -3.16 -10.46 2.47
C LEU A 122 -3.40 -11.21 1.16
N PHE A 123 -4.20 -10.64 0.24
CA PHE A 123 -4.45 -11.25 -1.06
C PHE A 123 -3.16 -11.37 -1.89
N ILE A 124 -2.32 -10.32 -1.94
CA ILE A 124 -1.01 -10.38 -2.61
C ILE A 124 -0.15 -11.49 -1.99
N ALA A 125 -0.12 -11.61 -0.66
CA ALA A 125 0.63 -12.64 0.04
C ALA A 125 0.14 -14.04 -0.33
N LEU A 126 -1.17 -14.30 -0.23
CA LEU A 126 -1.78 -15.60 -0.54
C LEU A 126 -1.64 -15.97 -2.02
N HIS A 127 -1.82 -15.01 -2.92
CA HIS A 127 -1.64 -15.21 -4.35
C HIS A 127 -0.18 -15.60 -4.67
N THR A 128 0.77 -14.95 -3.99
CA THR A 128 2.20 -15.28 -4.11
C THR A 128 2.51 -16.67 -3.57
N LEU A 129 1.99 -17.04 -2.40
CA LEU A 129 2.15 -18.38 -1.84
C LEU A 129 1.55 -19.44 -2.76
N TYR A 130 0.32 -19.25 -3.24
CA TYR A 130 -0.34 -20.17 -4.15
C TYR A 130 0.50 -20.41 -5.41
N LYS A 131 0.96 -19.34 -6.04
CA LYS A 131 1.81 -19.43 -7.24
C LYS A 131 3.15 -20.11 -6.94
N THR A 132 3.73 -19.86 -5.77
CA THR A 132 5.04 -20.41 -5.38
C THR A 132 4.95 -21.90 -5.07
N VAL A 133 3.89 -22.35 -4.38
CA VAL A 133 3.75 -23.74 -3.91
C VAL A 133 3.16 -24.64 -5.00
N PHE A 134 2.10 -24.18 -5.68
CA PHE A 134 1.36 -25.02 -6.64
C PHE A 134 1.78 -24.78 -8.09
N ASN A 135 2.67 -23.82 -8.35
CA ASN A 135 3.14 -23.44 -9.68
C ASN A 135 2.01 -23.16 -10.70
N GLY A 136 0.81 -22.87 -10.21
CA GLY A 136 -0.41 -22.61 -10.98
C GLY A 136 -0.72 -21.12 -11.11
N ARG A 137 -1.67 -20.80 -12.00
CA ARG A 137 -2.23 -19.44 -12.15
C ARG A 137 -3.69 -19.48 -11.73
N LEU A 138 -4.13 -18.48 -10.98
CA LEU A 138 -5.55 -18.35 -10.67
C LEU A 138 -6.33 -18.09 -11.96
N GLU A 139 -7.46 -18.77 -12.12
CA GLU A 139 -8.37 -18.49 -13.23
C GLU A 139 -8.84 -17.03 -13.17
N GLN A 140 -8.86 -16.39 -14.34
CA GLN A 140 -9.26 -14.98 -14.51
C GLN A 140 -10.61 -14.63 -13.84
N PRO A 141 -11.71 -15.39 -14.03
CA PRO A 141 -12.99 -15.04 -13.41
C PRO A 141 -12.94 -15.08 -11.88
N ILE A 142 -12.29 -16.09 -11.30
CA ILE A 142 -12.14 -16.23 -9.85
C ILE A 142 -11.33 -15.04 -9.30
N PHE A 143 -10.26 -14.67 -10.00
CA PHE A 143 -9.41 -13.56 -9.59
C PHE A 143 -10.17 -12.22 -9.49
N TYR A 144 -10.96 -11.86 -10.51
CA TYR A 144 -11.77 -10.63 -10.46
C TYR A 144 -12.91 -10.71 -9.45
N LEU A 145 -13.51 -11.88 -9.27
CA LEU A 145 -14.54 -12.09 -8.24
C LEU A 145 -13.97 -11.84 -6.84
N LEU A 146 -12.77 -12.33 -6.55
CA LEU A 146 -12.10 -12.09 -5.27
C LEU A 146 -11.80 -10.60 -5.06
N ILE A 147 -11.36 -9.87 -6.10
CA ILE A 147 -11.17 -8.41 -6.01
C ILE A 147 -12.49 -7.71 -5.67
N GLY A 148 -13.56 -8.03 -6.40
CA GLY A 148 -14.89 -7.47 -6.15
C GLY A 148 -15.39 -7.77 -4.74
N PHE A 149 -15.18 -9.00 -4.26
CA PHE A 149 -15.49 -9.40 -2.89
C PHE A 149 -14.70 -8.61 -1.85
N THR A 150 -13.39 -8.40 -2.04
CA THR A 150 -12.56 -7.61 -1.13
C THR A 150 -13.07 -6.18 -0.98
N TRP A 151 -13.43 -5.52 -2.09
CA TRP A 151 -14.02 -4.18 -2.05
C TRP A 151 -15.39 -4.18 -1.36
N LEU A 152 -16.27 -5.09 -1.75
CA LEU A 152 -17.62 -5.19 -1.19
C LEU A 152 -17.57 -5.42 0.33
N LEU A 153 -16.73 -6.35 0.78
CA LEU A 153 -16.55 -6.65 2.20
C LEU A 153 -16.05 -5.41 2.97
N SER A 154 -15.06 -4.69 2.44
CA SER A 154 -14.51 -3.50 3.11
C SER A 154 -15.56 -2.38 3.25
N ILE A 155 -16.29 -2.11 2.17
CA ILE A 155 -17.35 -1.09 2.15
C ILE A 155 -18.49 -1.50 3.09
N LEU A 156 -18.86 -2.78 3.10
CA LEU A 156 -19.88 -3.31 4.00
C LEU A 156 -19.46 -3.12 5.47
N LEU A 157 -18.27 -3.57 5.86
CA LEU A 157 -17.76 -3.42 7.22
C LEU A 157 -17.68 -1.95 7.65
N SER A 158 -17.33 -1.05 6.73
CA SER A 158 -17.21 0.38 7.02
C SER A 158 -18.54 1.13 7.09
N SER A 159 -19.57 0.62 6.40
CA SER A 159 -20.89 1.26 6.31
C SER A 159 -21.90 0.64 7.27
N LEU A 160 -21.66 -0.57 7.78
CA LEU A 160 -22.57 -1.26 8.69
C LEU A 160 -22.74 -0.51 10.02
N GLY A 161 -21.66 0.01 10.60
CA GLY A 161 -21.71 0.79 11.84
C GLY A 161 -22.59 2.05 11.71
N PRO A 162 -22.33 2.95 10.75
CA PRO A 162 -23.19 4.10 10.49
C PRO A 162 -24.63 3.72 10.09
N ALA A 163 -24.84 2.59 9.42
CA ALA A 163 -26.18 2.13 9.08
C ALA A 163 -26.99 1.73 10.32
N LEU A 164 -26.35 1.18 11.35
CA LEU A 164 -26.99 0.75 12.60
C LEU A 164 -27.12 1.88 13.63
N PHE A 165 -26.10 2.74 13.73
CA PHE A 165 -25.99 3.74 14.80
C PHE A 165 -26.03 5.19 14.30
N SER A 166 -26.21 5.39 12.99
CA SER A 166 -26.32 6.72 12.38
C SER A 166 -25.13 7.61 12.73
N ASN A 167 -25.39 8.86 13.14
CA ASN A 167 -24.41 9.92 13.29
C ASN A 167 -23.56 9.81 14.56
N THR A 168 -23.84 8.85 15.45
CA THR A 168 -23.07 8.64 16.69
C THR A 168 -21.91 7.67 16.50
N TYR A 169 -21.83 6.99 15.34
CA TYR A 169 -20.82 5.95 15.10
C TYR A 169 -19.43 6.53 14.84
N TYR A 170 -19.30 7.49 13.90
CA TYR A 170 -18.03 8.17 13.60
C TYR A 170 -17.96 9.52 14.32
N VAL A 171 -17.12 9.61 15.35
CA VAL A 171 -16.95 10.79 16.21
C VAL A 171 -15.47 11.03 16.52
N ARG A 172 -15.13 12.09 17.27
CA ARG A 172 -13.76 12.34 17.70
C ARG A 172 -13.25 11.18 18.57
N ALA A 173 -12.22 10.48 18.10
CA ALA A 173 -11.59 9.35 18.78
C ALA A 173 -10.10 9.62 19.04
N GLY A 174 -9.83 10.62 19.88
CA GLY A 174 -8.48 11.13 20.16
C GLY A 174 -8.14 12.30 19.24
N ILE A 175 -7.18 12.09 18.32
CA ILE A 175 -6.63 13.13 17.44
C ILE A 175 -7.36 13.28 16.09
N LEU A 176 -8.32 12.39 15.80
CA LEU A 176 -9.01 12.33 14.51
C LEU A 176 -10.43 11.77 14.69
N CYS A 177 -11.26 11.91 13.65
CA CYS A 177 -12.58 11.30 13.62
C CYS A 177 -12.50 9.83 13.21
N TRP A 178 -13.06 8.96 14.05
CA TRP A 178 -13.11 7.52 13.83
C TRP A 178 -14.23 6.88 14.67
N VAL A 179 -14.28 5.55 14.74
CA VAL A 179 -15.35 4.84 15.45
C VAL A 179 -15.35 5.19 16.94
N SER A 180 -16.54 5.53 17.44
CA SER A 180 -16.84 5.98 18.80
C SER A 180 -16.39 4.98 19.87
N ASN A 181 -15.85 5.51 20.98
CA ASN A 181 -15.49 4.71 22.14
C ASN A 181 -16.70 4.09 22.87
N LEU A 182 -17.94 4.49 22.53
CA LEU A 182 -19.15 3.88 23.06
C LEU A 182 -19.41 2.48 22.48
N TYR A 183 -18.92 2.21 21.26
CA TYR A 183 -19.20 0.99 20.49
C TYR A 183 -17.94 0.11 20.40
N GLN A 184 -17.37 -0.28 21.54
CA GLN A 184 -16.10 -1.03 21.58
C GLN A 184 -16.20 -2.41 20.91
N THR A 185 -17.35 -3.09 21.08
CA THR A 185 -17.59 -4.40 20.47
C THR A 185 -17.62 -4.29 18.95
N GLU A 186 -18.26 -3.25 18.43
CA GLU A 186 -18.40 -2.97 17.01
C GLU A 186 -17.05 -2.56 16.41
N ARG A 187 -16.24 -1.77 17.13
CA ARG A 187 -14.84 -1.46 16.74
C ARG A 187 -14.03 -2.72 16.57
N LEU A 188 -14.15 -3.65 17.51
CA LEU A 188 -13.43 -4.91 17.46
C LEU A 188 -13.90 -5.74 16.26
N MET A 189 -15.21 -5.94 16.10
CA MET A 189 -15.77 -6.84 15.09
C MET A 189 -15.71 -6.29 13.65
N LEU A 190 -15.92 -4.97 13.47
CA LEU A 190 -15.99 -4.34 12.16
C LEU A 190 -14.64 -3.84 11.65
N HIS A 191 -13.66 -3.68 12.53
CA HIS A 191 -12.34 -3.17 12.15
C HIS A 191 -11.19 -4.04 12.66
N TYR A 192 -10.96 -4.06 13.98
CA TYR A 192 -9.71 -4.63 14.51
C TYR A 192 -9.54 -6.13 14.28
N LEU A 193 -10.61 -6.91 14.40
CA LEU A 193 -10.60 -8.36 14.14
C LEU A 193 -10.00 -8.65 12.76
N TRP A 194 -10.44 -7.91 11.75
CA TRP A 194 -9.99 -8.05 10.37
C TRP A 194 -8.54 -7.60 10.19
N ILE A 195 -8.15 -6.49 10.81
CA ILE A 195 -6.75 -6.02 10.80
C ILE A 195 -5.82 -7.07 11.41
N PHE A 196 -6.20 -7.72 12.52
CA PHE A 196 -5.41 -8.80 13.12
C PHE A 196 -5.35 -10.04 12.23
N ILE A 197 -6.48 -10.47 11.65
CA ILE A 197 -6.50 -11.59 10.69
C ILE A 197 -5.55 -11.31 9.53
N VAL A 198 -5.56 -10.09 9.00
CA VAL A 198 -4.64 -9.67 7.93
C VAL A 198 -3.18 -9.68 8.41
N GLN A 199 -2.88 -9.09 9.57
CA GLN A 199 -1.51 -9.02 10.09
C GLN A 199 -0.93 -10.42 10.33
N PHE A 200 -1.64 -11.26 11.09
CA PHE A 200 -1.19 -12.62 11.38
C PHE A 200 -1.21 -13.50 10.14
N GLY A 201 -2.26 -13.42 9.31
CA GLY A 201 -2.33 -14.17 8.05
C GLY A 201 -1.19 -13.84 7.10
N SER A 202 -0.81 -12.56 6.99
CA SER A 202 0.33 -12.12 6.19
C SER A 202 1.65 -12.62 6.78
N MET A 203 1.80 -12.58 8.11
CA MET A 203 2.98 -13.11 8.80
C MET A 203 3.15 -14.62 8.57
N PHE A 204 2.08 -15.41 8.72
CA PHE A 204 2.14 -16.86 8.49
C PHE A 204 2.40 -17.20 7.02
N THR A 205 1.77 -16.49 6.10
CA THR A 205 2.02 -16.65 4.66
C THR A 205 3.47 -16.37 4.33
N TYR A 206 4.05 -15.32 4.91
CA TYR A 206 5.45 -14.99 4.74
C TYR A 206 6.39 -16.08 5.29
N LEU A 207 6.10 -16.58 6.49
CA LEU A 207 6.84 -17.68 7.09
C LEU A 207 6.80 -18.93 6.20
N ALA A 208 5.63 -19.28 5.65
CA ALA A 208 5.46 -20.41 4.75
C ALA A 208 6.29 -20.25 3.46
N VAL A 209 6.27 -19.06 2.85
CA VAL A 209 7.11 -18.76 1.68
C VAL A 209 8.60 -18.88 2.01
N PHE A 210 9.03 -18.34 3.15
CA PHE A 210 10.43 -18.41 3.59
C PHE A 210 10.89 -19.87 3.80
N ILE A 211 10.09 -20.68 4.51
CA ILE A 211 10.35 -22.11 4.72
C ILE A 211 10.41 -22.84 3.38
N HIS A 212 9.48 -22.55 2.47
CA HIS A 212 9.44 -23.18 1.15
C HIS A 212 10.70 -22.85 0.33
N ILE A 213 11.10 -21.59 0.27
CA ILE A 213 12.33 -21.16 -0.44
C ILE A 213 13.56 -21.85 0.17
N ARG A 214 13.70 -21.85 1.49
CA ARG A 214 14.82 -22.50 2.18
C ARG A 214 14.86 -24.01 1.94
N THR A 215 13.72 -24.68 2.03
CA THR A 215 13.60 -26.12 1.80
C THR A 215 13.95 -26.46 0.35
N THR A 216 13.43 -25.68 -0.60
CA THR A 216 13.73 -25.87 -2.01
C THR A 216 15.22 -25.66 -2.29
N ILE A 217 15.85 -24.63 -1.72
CA ILE A 217 17.30 -24.41 -1.84
C ILE A 217 18.09 -25.60 -1.28
N ASN A 218 17.81 -26.03 -0.04
CA ASN A 218 18.52 -27.14 0.59
C ASN A 218 18.38 -28.44 -0.21
N ARG A 219 17.17 -28.74 -0.74
CA ARG A 219 16.94 -29.91 -1.61
C ARG A 219 17.63 -29.82 -2.96
N THR A 220 17.79 -28.62 -3.51
CA THR A 220 18.54 -28.46 -4.77
C THR A 220 20.04 -28.49 -4.55
N GLU A 221 20.57 -28.03 -3.40
CA GLU A 221 22.00 -28.17 -3.08
C GLU A 221 22.46 -29.63 -3.02
N SER A 222 21.63 -30.55 -2.53
CA SER A 222 21.96 -31.97 -2.53
C SER A 222 21.89 -32.65 -3.91
N VAL A 223 21.33 -31.97 -4.93
CA VAL A 223 21.12 -32.52 -6.28
C VAL A 223 21.96 -31.78 -7.34
N SER A 224 22.38 -30.53 -7.09
CA SER A 224 22.98 -29.65 -8.09
C SER A 224 24.48 -29.45 -7.92
N HIS A 225 25.27 -30.47 -8.26
CA HIS A 225 26.62 -30.22 -8.79
C HIS A 225 26.60 -29.74 -10.26
N PHE A 226 25.42 -29.71 -10.93
CA PHE A 226 25.29 -29.51 -12.37
C PHE A 226 24.25 -28.45 -12.86
N ALA A 227 23.59 -27.70 -11.98
CA ALA A 227 22.61 -26.68 -12.42
C ALA A 227 23.23 -25.27 -12.52
N PRO A 228 22.98 -24.50 -13.60
CA PRO A 228 23.60 -23.18 -13.79
C PRO A 228 23.10 -22.17 -12.76
N SER A 229 24.04 -21.60 -12.00
CA SER A 229 23.85 -20.66 -10.88
C SER A 229 23.05 -19.39 -11.20
N ASN A 230 22.99 -19.00 -12.48
CA ASN A 230 22.42 -17.73 -12.93
C ASN A 230 20.88 -17.66 -12.99
N THR A 231 20.19 -18.79 -13.09
CA THR A 231 18.71 -18.82 -13.11
C THR A 231 18.14 -18.82 -11.69
N ARG A 232 18.85 -19.46 -10.76
CA ARG A 232 18.48 -19.61 -9.33
C ARG A 232 18.53 -18.29 -8.57
N SER A 233 19.56 -17.47 -8.82
CA SER A 233 19.73 -16.15 -8.21
C SER A 233 18.68 -15.11 -8.65
N LYS A 234 18.18 -15.23 -9.89
CA LYS A 234 17.13 -14.35 -10.43
C LYS A 234 15.75 -14.65 -9.84
N ILE A 235 15.43 -15.93 -9.63
CA ILE A 235 14.19 -16.38 -9.01
C ILE A 235 14.18 -16.04 -7.50
N ASP A 236 15.30 -16.26 -6.80
CA ASP A 236 15.46 -15.92 -5.38
C ASP A 236 15.38 -14.40 -5.12
N ARG A 237 15.96 -13.58 -6.01
CA ARG A 237 15.90 -12.12 -5.91
C ARG A 237 14.49 -11.58 -6.15
N ALA A 238 13.76 -12.11 -7.13
CA ALA A 238 12.37 -11.69 -7.41
C ALA A 238 11.42 -12.09 -6.27
N ALA A 239 11.60 -13.28 -5.67
CA ALA A 239 10.82 -13.72 -4.52
C ALA A 239 11.12 -12.89 -3.24
N LYS A 240 12.40 -12.58 -2.98
CA LYS A 240 12.83 -11.70 -1.86
C LYS A 240 12.30 -10.28 -1.97
N THR A 241 12.11 -9.75 -3.17
CA THR A 241 11.53 -8.40 -3.33
C THR A 241 10.00 -8.40 -3.11
N MET A 242 9.30 -9.49 -3.41
CA MET A 242 7.84 -9.61 -3.13
C MET A 242 7.52 -9.73 -1.63
N ILE A 243 8.50 -10.14 -0.82
CA ILE A 243 8.41 -10.33 0.63
C ILE A 243 8.41 -9.01 1.42
N VAL A 244 8.93 -7.92 0.83
CA VAL A 244 9.10 -6.64 1.54
C VAL A 244 7.76 -5.97 1.85
N TYR A 245 6.73 -6.19 1.02
CA TYR A 245 5.42 -5.54 1.16
C TYR A 245 4.70 -5.90 2.47
N PRO A 246 4.52 -7.20 2.83
CA PRO A 246 3.95 -7.56 4.13
C PRO A 246 4.74 -7.06 5.34
N ALA A 247 6.07 -7.05 5.27
CA ALA A 247 6.91 -6.60 6.39
C ALA A 247 6.75 -5.09 6.64
N VAL A 248 6.75 -4.30 5.57
CA VAL A 248 6.50 -2.85 5.65
C VAL A 248 5.09 -2.59 6.19
N TYR A 249 4.07 -3.29 5.69
CA TYR A 249 2.71 -3.17 6.20
C TYR A 249 2.62 -3.45 7.72
N ILE A 250 3.26 -4.53 8.20
CA ILE A 250 3.27 -4.87 9.64
C ILE A 250 3.95 -3.75 10.44
N ILE A 251 5.13 -3.29 10.03
CA ILE A 251 5.86 -2.25 10.77
C ILE A 251 5.06 -0.94 10.86
N LEU A 252 4.39 -0.56 9.76
CA LEU A 252 3.64 0.69 9.69
C LEU A 252 2.29 0.64 10.43
N SER A 253 1.61 -0.52 10.43
CA SER A 253 0.28 -0.67 11.03
C SER A 253 0.30 -1.13 12.50
N LEU A 254 1.32 -1.86 12.93
CA LEU A 254 1.34 -2.51 14.24
C LEU A 254 1.30 -1.51 15.41
N PRO A 255 2.02 -0.37 15.41
CA PRO A 255 1.97 0.58 16.53
C PRO A 255 0.57 1.14 16.79
N ILE A 256 -0.17 1.53 15.75
CA ILE A 256 -1.51 2.10 15.92
C ILE A 256 -2.51 1.04 16.39
N SER A 257 -2.47 -0.18 15.83
CA SER A 257 -3.37 -1.26 16.21
C SER A 257 -3.10 -1.75 17.64
N THR A 258 -1.84 -1.93 18.03
CA THR A 258 -1.47 -2.41 19.38
C THR A 258 -1.80 -1.38 20.46
N GLY A 259 -1.50 -0.10 20.23
CA GLY A 259 -1.84 0.94 21.19
C GLY A 259 -3.34 1.03 21.43
N ARG A 260 -4.15 0.99 20.37
CA ARG A 260 -5.61 1.02 20.51
C ARG A 260 -6.18 -0.24 21.16
N MET A 261 -5.63 -1.43 20.87
CA MET A 261 -5.99 -2.66 21.58
C MET A 261 -5.65 -2.60 23.06
N TRP A 262 -4.48 -2.07 23.40
CA TRP A 262 -4.07 -1.88 24.79
C TRP A 262 -5.07 -0.98 25.53
N SER A 263 -5.49 0.12 24.91
CA SER A 263 -6.52 1.01 25.47
C SER A 263 -7.84 0.27 25.70
N MET A 264 -8.31 -0.54 24.75
CA MET A 264 -9.54 -1.33 24.93
C MET A 264 -9.41 -2.38 26.04
N ALA A 265 -8.27 -3.06 26.14
CA ALA A 265 -8.00 -4.03 27.20
C ALA A 265 -7.97 -3.40 28.61
N HIS A 266 -7.71 -2.09 28.69
CA HIS A 266 -7.68 -1.32 29.94
C HIS A 266 -8.90 -0.40 30.07
N ASN A 267 -10.09 -0.88 29.68
CA ASN A 267 -11.36 -0.17 29.83
C ASN A 267 -11.39 1.22 29.19
N GLY A 268 -10.72 1.39 28.05
CA GLY A 268 -10.65 2.67 27.34
C GLY A 268 -9.60 3.63 27.89
N ALA A 269 -8.54 3.12 28.53
CA ALA A 269 -7.45 3.95 29.03
C ALA A 269 -6.92 4.91 27.95
N ASN A 270 -6.67 6.15 28.32
CA ASN A 270 -6.22 7.18 27.39
C ASN A 270 -4.78 6.88 26.93
N LEU A 271 -4.57 6.91 25.62
CA LEU A 271 -3.23 6.88 25.04
C LEU A 271 -2.62 8.28 25.04
N PRO A 272 -1.31 8.42 25.30
CA PRO A 272 -0.61 9.69 25.14
C PRO A 272 -0.78 10.24 23.71
N ILE A 273 -1.13 11.52 23.60
CA ILE A 273 -1.31 12.19 22.29
C ILE A 273 -0.07 12.07 21.38
N PRO A 274 1.17 12.24 21.87
CA PRO A 274 2.36 12.06 21.02
C PRO A 274 2.47 10.67 20.40
N PHE A 275 2.08 9.63 21.15
CA PHE A 275 2.06 8.26 20.62
C PHE A 275 1.02 8.11 19.50
N LEU A 276 -0.19 8.64 19.69
CA LEU A 276 -1.24 8.60 18.66
C LEU A 276 -0.83 9.33 17.39
N LEU A 277 -0.18 10.50 17.53
CA LEU A 277 0.34 11.25 16.39
C LEU A 277 1.42 10.46 15.66
N ALA A 278 2.43 9.97 16.37
CA ALA A 278 3.52 9.20 15.76
C ALA A 278 3.01 7.93 15.04
N ALA A 279 2.12 7.18 15.68
CA ALA A 279 1.55 5.97 15.12
C ALA A 279 0.65 6.26 13.91
N ALA A 280 -0.17 7.32 13.96
CA ALA A 280 -0.99 7.74 12.84
C ALA A 280 -0.16 8.26 11.66
N THR A 281 0.89 9.05 11.90
CA THR A 281 1.80 9.52 10.85
C THR A 281 2.53 8.36 10.19
N LEU A 282 3.00 7.39 10.99
CA LEU A 282 3.64 6.19 10.47
C LEU A 282 2.67 5.42 9.56
N TYR A 283 1.45 5.20 10.01
CA TYR A 283 0.46 4.45 9.23
C TYR A 283 -0.03 5.22 7.99
N ALA A 284 -0.18 6.55 8.08
CA ALA A 284 -0.51 7.42 6.95
C ALA A 284 0.56 7.40 5.84
N SER A 285 1.80 7.00 6.16
CA SER A 285 2.88 6.86 5.18
C SER A 285 2.86 5.54 4.39
N SER A 286 1.88 4.67 4.65
CA SER A 286 1.69 3.37 3.98
C SER A 286 1.70 3.47 2.45
N GLY A 287 0.92 4.39 1.88
CA GLY A 287 0.82 4.58 0.43
C GLY A 287 2.13 5.02 -0.21
N ALA A 288 2.87 5.92 0.45
CA ALA A 288 4.19 6.34 -0.02
C ALA A 288 5.19 5.18 0.02
N ALA A 289 5.15 4.36 1.07
CA ALA A 289 5.99 3.17 1.18
C ALA A 289 5.66 2.14 0.09
N ASN A 290 4.38 1.87 -0.15
CA ASN A 290 3.92 0.95 -1.19
C ASN A 290 4.32 1.43 -2.60
N ALA A 291 4.16 2.71 -2.90
CA ALA A 291 4.60 3.31 -4.15
C ALA A 291 6.13 3.23 -4.34
N LEU A 292 6.89 3.52 -3.28
CA LEU A 292 8.35 3.39 -3.30
C LEU A 292 8.77 1.95 -3.55
N LEU A 293 8.18 0.98 -2.87
CA LEU A 293 8.45 -0.44 -3.09
C LEU A 293 8.17 -0.85 -4.54
N TYR A 294 7.06 -0.39 -5.13
CA TYR A 294 6.75 -0.65 -6.53
C TYR A 294 7.83 -0.13 -7.48
N THR A 295 8.23 1.14 -7.31
CA THR A 295 9.25 1.75 -8.18
C THR A 295 10.60 1.06 -8.05
N LEU A 296 11.02 0.69 -6.83
CA LEU A 296 12.27 -0.03 -6.58
C LEU A 296 12.23 -1.44 -7.15
N THR A 297 11.12 -2.16 -6.99
CA THR A 297 10.92 -3.51 -7.54
C THR A 297 11.00 -3.49 -9.07
N ARG A 298 10.33 -2.52 -9.71
CA ARG A 298 10.33 -2.36 -11.16
C ARG A 298 11.73 -1.99 -11.69
N ARG A 299 12.44 -1.08 -11.02
CA ARG A 299 13.81 -0.67 -11.42
C ARG A 299 14.79 -1.85 -11.37
N GLN A 300 14.68 -2.72 -10.36
CA GLN A 300 15.52 -3.91 -10.25
C GLN A 300 15.25 -4.94 -11.35
N LEU A 301 13.98 -5.12 -11.74
CA LEU A 301 13.58 -6.03 -12.82
C LEU A 301 14.04 -5.53 -14.20
N VAL A 302 13.91 -4.23 -14.47
CA VAL A 302 14.32 -3.63 -15.75
C VAL A 302 15.84 -3.51 -15.86
N GLY A 303 16.53 -3.08 -14.79
CA GLY A 303 17.99 -2.90 -14.79
C GLY A 303 18.79 -4.20 -14.92
N SER A 304 18.19 -5.34 -14.56
CA SER A 304 18.81 -6.67 -14.73
C SER A 304 18.73 -7.20 -16.18
N GLY A 305 17.92 -6.58 -17.05
CA GLY A 305 17.78 -6.93 -18.45
C GLY A 305 18.83 -6.28 -19.36
N SER A 306 19.31 -5.08 -19.01
CA SER A 306 20.21 -4.28 -19.86
C SER A 306 21.64 -4.81 -19.90
N THR A 307 22.11 -5.51 -18.87
CA THR A 307 23.48 -6.08 -18.83
C THR A 307 23.61 -7.37 -19.64
N SER A 308 22.52 -8.05 -19.97
CA SER A 308 22.53 -9.32 -20.74
C SER A 308 22.46 -9.14 -22.26
N ALA A 309 22.14 -7.93 -22.75
CA ALA A 309 22.16 -7.59 -24.18
C ALA A 309 23.55 -7.14 -24.64
N ALA A 310 24.28 -6.38 -23.81
CA ALA A 310 25.65 -5.95 -24.11
C ALA A 310 26.65 -7.12 -24.17
N SER A 311 26.45 -8.18 -23.36
CA SER A 311 27.34 -9.35 -23.37
C SER A 311 27.13 -10.30 -24.56
N ARG A 312 25.98 -10.24 -25.26
CA ARG A 312 25.71 -11.09 -26.44
C ARG A 312 26.17 -10.48 -27.76
N TYR A 313 26.45 -9.18 -27.80
CA TYR A 313 27.03 -8.53 -28.98
C TYR A 313 28.56 -8.56 -29.01
N ALA A 314 29.23 -8.87 -27.89
CA ALA A 314 30.69 -9.00 -27.84
C ALA A 314 31.22 -10.39 -28.22
N ASP A 315 30.35 -11.40 -28.34
CA ASP A 315 30.73 -12.82 -28.58
C ASP A 315 30.43 -13.28 -30.03
N GLY A 316 30.05 -12.36 -30.92
CA GLY A 316 29.58 -12.64 -32.28
C GLY A 316 30.55 -12.31 -33.43
N SER A 317 31.76 -11.81 -33.15
CA SER A 317 32.71 -11.40 -34.19
C SER A 317 34.06 -12.09 -34.03
N GLY A 318 34.22 -13.26 -34.64
CA GLY A 318 35.48 -14.01 -34.65
C GLY A 318 35.49 -15.14 -35.67
N ALA A 319 35.34 -14.79 -36.94
CA ALA A 319 35.44 -15.72 -38.05
C ALA A 319 36.84 -16.34 -38.17
N SER A 320 36.87 -17.62 -38.55
CA SER A 320 37.98 -18.51 -38.79
C SER A 320 39.16 -17.91 -39.59
N ARG A 321 40.40 -18.13 -39.12
CA ARG A 321 41.61 -18.27 -39.96
C ARG A 321 42.56 -19.30 -39.33
N PRO A 322 43.10 -20.29 -40.09
CA PRO A 322 44.19 -21.13 -39.64
C PRO A 322 45.54 -20.52 -40.05
N GLY A 323 46.55 -20.57 -39.16
CA GLY A 323 47.94 -20.35 -39.57
C GLY A 323 48.90 -19.81 -38.51
N MET A 324 49.90 -20.64 -38.22
CA MET A 324 51.30 -20.34 -37.91
C MET A 324 51.71 -19.85 -36.51
N SER A 325 52.75 -20.53 -36.04
CA SER A 325 53.54 -20.47 -34.80
C SER A 325 54.29 -19.16 -34.53
N ARG A 326 54.40 -18.79 -33.24
CA ARG A 326 55.65 -18.49 -32.52
C ARG A 326 55.36 -18.06 -31.07
N GLY A 327 56.13 -18.59 -30.13
CA GLY A 327 56.01 -18.26 -28.71
C GLY A 327 56.68 -16.93 -28.35
N MET A 328 56.25 -16.38 -27.22
CA MET A 328 57.15 -15.79 -26.23
C MET A 328 56.38 -15.60 -24.91
N SER A 329 56.88 -16.24 -23.86
CA SER A 329 56.55 -16.01 -22.45
C SER A 329 56.99 -14.61 -22.04
N PHE A 330 56.32 -13.97 -21.07
CA PHE A 330 56.89 -13.15 -19.96
C PHE A 330 55.78 -12.46 -19.13
N PRO A 331 56.04 -11.99 -17.89
CA PRO A 331 55.44 -12.61 -16.70
C PRO A 331 54.40 -11.74 -15.97
N SER A 332 53.67 -12.43 -15.07
CA SER A 332 52.80 -11.92 -14.01
C SER A 332 53.45 -10.79 -13.21
N LEU A 333 52.81 -9.61 -13.21
CA LEU A 333 53.14 -8.50 -12.31
C LEU A 333 52.14 -8.44 -11.14
N ARG A 334 52.77 -8.52 -9.97
CA ARG A 334 52.27 -8.66 -8.61
C ARG A 334 51.44 -7.45 -8.15
N LYS A 335 50.30 -7.72 -7.49
CA LYS A 335 49.51 -6.74 -6.71
C LYS A 335 50.32 -6.18 -5.53
N PRO A 336 50.17 -4.90 -5.20
CA PRO A 336 50.41 -4.42 -3.84
C PRO A 336 49.13 -4.50 -3.01
N SER A 337 49.26 -5.18 -1.88
CA SER A 337 48.42 -5.08 -0.68
C SER A 337 48.51 -3.66 -0.11
N LEU A 338 47.37 -3.08 0.29
CA LEU A 338 47.37 -1.98 1.26
C LEU A 338 46.45 -2.33 2.43
N ALA A 339 47.00 -2.06 3.61
CA ALA A 339 46.66 -2.58 4.91
C ALA A 339 45.40 -1.96 5.55
N LYS A 340 44.74 -2.79 6.39
CA LYS A 340 43.89 -2.41 7.53
C LYS A 340 44.75 -1.61 8.53
N THR A 341 44.32 -0.56 9.24
CA THR A 341 43.28 -0.35 10.30
C THR A 341 43.67 1.00 11.00
N PRO A 342 42.97 1.61 12.00
CA PRO A 342 41.77 1.20 12.76
C PRO A 342 40.68 2.28 12.95
N MET A 343 39.59 1.85 13.60
CA MET A 343 38.49 2.63 14.16
C MET A 343 38.94 3.72 15.14
N SER A 344 38.24 4.86 15.12
CA SER A 344 38.16 5.81 16.23
C SER A 344 36.69 6.01 16.59
N GLN A 345 36.29 5.40 17.71
CA GLN A 345 35.05 5.68 18.43
C GLN A 345 35.15 7.06 19.08
N ARG A 346 34.18 7.94 18.82
CA ARG A 346 33.91 9.11 19.67
C ARG A 346 32.41 9.18 19.91
N ALA A 347 32.05 8.81 21.13
CA ALA A 347 30.73 9.04 21.70
C ALA A 347 30.83 10.32 22.52
N ASP A 348 29.94 11.27 22.28
CA ASP A 348 29.66 12.37 23.20
C ASP A 348 28.11 12.51 23.30
N PRO A 349 27.58 12.79 24.50
CA PRO A 349 26.15 12.64 24.82
C PRO A 349 25.35 13.89 24.47
N MET A 350 24.11 13.73 24.00
CA MET A 350 23.18 14.85 23.79
C MET A 350 22.09 14.84 24.88
N GLU A 351 22.35 15.68 25.87
CA GLU A 351 21.48 16.46 26.75
C GLU A 351 19.95 16.18 26.76
N GLU A 352 19.46 15.95 27.98
CA GLU A 352 18.06 15.87 28.41
C GLU A 352 17.27 17.14 28.06
N LEU A 353 16.21 17.01 27.26
CA LEU A 353 15.17 18.04 27.14
C LEU A 353 14.03 17.71 28.11
N LYS A 354 14.03 18.35 29.28
CA LYS A 354 12.90 18.36 30.20
C LYS A 354 11.75 19.15 29.57
N LEU A 355 10.62 18.48 29.33
CA LEU A 355 9.38 19.12 28.91
C LEU A 355 8.37 18.97 30.05
N ASP A 356 8.08 20.08 30.73
CA ASP A 356 7.11 20.15 31.81
C ASP A 356 5.71 19.77 31.29
N LEU A 357 5.16 18.70 31.85
CA LEU A 357 3.81 18.19 31.58
C LEU A 357 2.78 19.06 32.29
N VAL A 358 2.21 20.04 31.59
CA VAL A 358 0.94 20.66 31.99
C VAL A 358 -0.20 19.78 31.50
N VAL A 359 -0.82 19.04 32.42
CA VAL A 359 -2.00 18.21 32.18
C VAL A 359 -3.23 19.11 32.02
N HIS A 360 -3.67 19.38 30.79
CA HIS A 360 -4.98 19.97 30.55
C HIS A 360 -6.07 18.88 30.64
N ARG A 361 -6.91 18.98 31.67
CA ARG A 361 -8.16 18.22 31.81
C ARG A 361 -9.19 18.76 30.81
N ASP A 362 -9.70 17.90 29.94
CA ASP A 362 -10.82 18.23 29.03
C ASP A 362 -12.12 18.39 29.85
N PRO A 363 -12.85 19.52 29.75
CA PRO A 363 -14.05 19.81 30.55
C PRO A 363 -15.36 19.20 29.99
N TYR A 364 -15.29 18.16 29.15
CA TYR A 364 -16.48 17.53 28.54
C TYR A 364 -16.67 16.05 28.91
N ALA A 365 -16.07 15.60 30.01
CA ALA A 365 -16.50 14.36 30.65
C ALA A 365 -17.90 14.59 31.25
N LEU A 366 -18.94 14.17 30.51
CA LEU A 366 -20.30 14.12 31.01
C LEU A 366 -20.36 13.15 32.19
N ASP A 367 -20.57 13.73 33.38
CA ASP A 367 -20.82 13.01 34.62
C ASP A 367 -22.04 12.10 34.48
N THR A 368 -21.81 10.81 34.73
CA THR A 368 -22.86 9.82 34.85
C THR A 368 -23.72 10.17 36.06
N ILE A 369 -24.94 10.64 35.80
CA ILE A 369 -26.02 10.80 36.78
C ILE A 369 -26.20 9.45 37.50
N ARG A 370 -25.86 9.41 38.79
CA ARG A 370 -26.38 8.40 39.72
C ARG A 370 -26.96 9.15 40.91
N GLY A 371 -28.28 9.35 40.87
CA GLY A 371 -29.03 9.81 42.03
C GLY A 371 -28.89 8.80 43.17
N ASN A 372 -28.71 9.32 44.38
CA ASN A 372 -29.04 8.64 45.62
C ASN A 372 -29.29 9.72 46.68
N ASN A 373 -30.57 10.07 46.86
CA ASN A 373 -31.09 10.30 48.20
C ASN A 373 -31.12 8.93 48.88
N VAL A 374 -30.48 8.78 50.04
CA VAL A 374 -31.04 8.13 51.25
C VAL A 374 -30.09 8.45 52.41
N ASP A 375 -30.69 8.98 53.46
CA ASP A 375 -30.12 9.29 54.75
C ASP A 375 -29.50 8.09 55.48
N GLY A 376 -28.51 8.39 56.32
CA GLY A 376 -28.55 7.98 57.73
C GLY A 376 -28.35 6.51 58.10
N ASN A 377 -27.21 6.28 58.78
CA ASN A 377 -27.03 5.37 59.91
C ASN A 377 -26.73 3.87 59.69
N LYS A 378 -25.55 3.52 60.23
CA LYS A 378 -25.18 2.32 61.00
C LYS A 378 -24.86 1.01 60.26
N ALA A 379 -23.57 0.67 60.43
CA ALA A 379 -23.02 -0.61 60.92
C ALA A 379 -22.99 -1.82 59.97
N GLY A 380 -21.85 -2.52 60.00
CA GLY A 380 -21.82 -3.98 59.88
C GLY A 380 -20.97 -4.55 58.75
N TRP A 381 -19.80 -5.05 59.14
CA TRP A 381 -18.92 -5.98 58.44
C TRP A 381 -19.63 -7.21 57.83
N THR A 382 -19.18 -7.68 56.66
CA THR A 382 -18.39 -8.92 56.42
C THR A 382 -18.58 -9.48 55.00
N ALA A 383 -17.49 -10.08 54.51
CA ALA A 383 -17.26 -10.79 53.25
C ALA A 383 -18.28 -11.88 52.88
N VAL A 384 -18.50 -12.07 51.57
CA VAL A 384 -18.14 -13.26 50.74
C VAL A 384 -17.99 -12.80 49.30
#